data_AF-A0A9E6BYP4-F1
#
_entry.id   AF-A0A9E6BYP4-F1
#
_cell.length_a   1.000
_cell.length_b   1.000
_cell.length_c   1.000
_cell.angle_alpha   90.00
_cell.angle_beta   90.00
_cell.angle_gamma   90.00
#
_symmetry.space_group_name_H-M   'P 1'
#
loop_
_entity.id
_entity.type
_entity.pdbx_description
1 polymer ?
#
loop_
_entity_poly.entity_id
_entity_poly.type
_entity_poly.pdbx_seq_one_letter_code
_entity_poly.pdbx_strand_id
1 'polypeptide(L)' 'WALSEPEVYRVWAYVNVGNVVSQRVLEKAGMVREGVLHRWAPHPNVSAEPSDAYMYAKWR' A
#
# COMPACT_ATOMS: atom_id res chain seq x y z
N TRP A 1 3.57 6.20 14.90
CA TRP A 1 3.66 7.66 14.98
C TRP A 1 2.53 8.32 14.19
N ALA A 2 2.32 8.07 12.89
CA ALA A 2 1.28 8.80 12.16
C ALA A 2 -0.13 8.67 12.79
N LEU A 3 -0.55 7.47 13.21
CA LEU A 3 -1.83 7.26 13.91
C LEU A 3 -1.83 7.71 15.39
N SER A 4 -0.70 8.14 15.96
CA SER A 4 -0.71 8.78 17.28
C SER A 4 -1.08 10.26 17.21
N GLU A 5 -1.07 10.86 16.02
CA GLU A 5 -1.52 12.25 15.85
C GLU A 5 -3.06 12.33 15.98
N PRO A 6 -3.61 13.19 16.87
CA PRO A 6 -5.05 13.31 17.12
C PRO A 6 -5.90 13.69 15.91
N GLU A 7 -5.30 14.17 14.81
CA GLU A 7 -6.03 14.58 13.61
C GLU A 7 -5.94 13.54 12.48
N VAL A 8 -5.11 12.50 12.64
CA VAL A 8 -4.92 11.45 11.63
C VAL A 8 -5.80 10.26 11.97
N TYR A 9 -6.86 10.06 11.18
CA TYR A 9 -7.80 8.94 11.35
C TYR A 9 -7.39 7.70 10.56
N ARG A 10 -6.56 7.87 9.53
CA ARG A 10 -6.23 6.79 8.58
C ARG A 10 -4.89 7.05 7.91
N VAL A 11 -4.12 5.98 7.76
CA VAL A 11 -2.90 5.93 6.95
C VAL A 11 -3.09 4.84 5.92
N TRP A 12 -2.69 5.12 4.69
CA TRP A 12 -2.79 4.17 3.59
C TRP A 12 -1.47 4.12 2.82
N ALA A 13 -1.27 3.01 2.14
CA ALA A 13 -0.14 2.77 1.26
C ALA A 13 -0.59 1.89 0.09
N TYR A 14 0.10 1.99 -1.05
CA TYR A 14 -0.06 1.05 -2.15
C TYR A 14 1.24 0.28 -2.37
N VAL A 15 1.10 -0.95 -2.86
CA VAL A 15 2.22 -1.82 -3.20
C VAL A 15 1.89 -2.59 -4.47
N ASN A 16 2.86 -2.70 -5.38
CA ASN A 16 2.71 -3.55 -6.56
C ASN A 16 2.24 -4.96 -6.17
N VAL A 17 1.28 -5.54 -6.92
CA VAL A 17 0.73 -6.87 -6.63
C VAL A 17 1.79 -7.98 -6.66
N GLY A 18 2.90 -7.80 -7.38
CA GLY A 18 4.03 -8.72 -7.44
C GLY A 18 5.08 -8.54 -6.32
N ASN A 19 5.04 -7.43 -5.57
CA ASN A 19 6.04 -7.16 -4.51
C ASN A 19 5.61 -7.75 -3.17
N VAL A 20 5.72 -9.08 -3.07
CA VAL A 20 5.31 -9.86 -1.88
C VAL A 20 6.06 -9.43 -0.62
N VAL A 21 7.35 -9.07 -0.73
CA VAL A 21 8.16 -8.64 0.43
C VAL A 21 7.56 -7.39 1.07
N SER A 22 7.21 -6.39 0.27
CA SER A 22 6.63 -5.15 0.78
C SER A 22 5.20 -5.36 1.27
N GLN A 23 4.41 -6.24 0.65
CA GLN A 23 3.10 -6.64 1.17
C GLN A 23 3.21 -7.18 2.60
N ARG A 24 4.18 -8.07 2.88
CA ARG A 24 4.42 -8.59 4.23
C ARG A 24 4.84 -7.52 5.23
N VAL A 25 5.56 -6.49 4.80
CA VAL A 25 5.90 -5.34 5.67
C VAL A 25 4.65 -4.59 6.09
N LEU A 26 3.73 -4.31 5.15
CA LEU A 26 2.48 -3.61 5.44
C LEU A 26 1.57 -4.45 6.36
N GLU A 27 1.48 -5.76 6.12
CA GLU A 27 0.75 -6.68 6.99
C GLU A 27 1.34 -6.72 8.42
N LYS A 28 2.68 -6.79 8.56
CA LYS A 28 3.36 -6.73 9.86
C LYS A 28 3.18 -5.39 10.58
N ALA A 29 3.00 -4.30 9.84
CA ALA A 29 2.65 -2.99 10.42
C ALA A 29 1.19 -2.90 10.90
N GLY A 30 0.40 -3.95 10.66
CA GLY A 30 -1.03 -4.03 11.00
C GLY A 30 -1.92 -3.30 10.01
N MET A 31 -1.48 -3.14 8.76
CA MET A 31 -2.34 -2.63 7.68
C MET A 31 -3.11 -3.79 7.05
N VAL A 32 -4.35 -3.52 6.65
CA VAL A 32 -5.25 -4.47 6.00
C VAL A 32 -5.35 -4.14 4.52
N ARG A 33 -5.33 -5.17 3.66
CA ARG A 33 -5.59 -5.01 2.23
C ARG A 33 -7.08 -4.76 2.00
N GLU A 34 -7.41 -3.60 1.45
CA GLU A 34 -8.80 -3.22 1.20
C GLU A 34 -9.20 -3.29 -0.28
N GLY A 35 -8.24 -3.34 -1.20
CA GLY A 35 -8.57 -3.41 -2.62
C GLY A 35 -7.39 -3.51 -3.57
N VAL A 36 -7.72 -3.50 -4.86
CA VAL A 36 -6.79 -3.46 -5.99
C VAL A 36 -7.00 -2.14 -6.73
N LEU A 37 -5.91 -1.41 -6.96
CA LEU A 37 -5.83 -0.24 -7.81
C LEU A 37 -5.29 -0.70 -9.17
N HIS A 38 -6.15 -0.73 -10.18
CA HIS A 38 -5.79 -1.21 -11.51
C HIS A 38 -4.93 -0.18 -12.26
N ARG A 39 -3.83 -0.64 -12.87
CA ARG A 39 -2.89 0.20 -13.65
C ARG A 39 -2.50 1.49 -12.93
N TRP A 40 -2.23 1.41 -11.64
CA TRP A 40 -2.10 2.56 -10.75
C TRP A 40 -0.82 3.36 -10.96
N ALA A 41 0.34 2.69 -11.02
CA ALA A 41 1.62 3.36 -11.10
C ALA A 41 2.63 2.58 -11.96
N PRO A 42 3.48 3.28 -12.73
CA PRO A 42 4.66 2.68 -13.32
C PRO A 42 5.69 2.39 -12.23
N HIS A 43 6.45 1.33 -12.41
CA HIS A 43 7.60 1.01 -11.55
C HIS A 43 8.83 1.00 -12.43
N PRO A 44 9.54 2.14 -12.60
CA PRO A 44 10.61 2.28 -13.61
C PRO A 44 11.70 1.21 -13.54
N ASN A 45 11.94 0.64 -12.35
CA ASN A 45 12.90 -0.45 -12.14
C ASN A 45 12.41 -1.82 -12.65
N VAL A 46 11.15 -1.94 -13.05
CA VAL A 46 10.48 -3.19 -13.47
C VAL A 46 9.84 -3.02 -14.85
N SER A 47 9.04 -1.97 -15.05
CA SER A 47 8.38 -1.66 -16.32
C SER A 47 7.98 -0.19 -16.37
N ALA A 48 7.99 0.38 -17.59
CA ALA A 48 7.43 1.70 -17.87
C ALA A 48 5.89 1.68 -17.92
N GLU A 49 5.27 0.51 -18.09
CA GLU A 49 3.81 0.40 -18.08
C GLU A 49 3.25 0.42 -16.65
N PRO A 50 2.14 1.13 -16.41
CA PRO A 50 1.46 1.07 -15.13
C PRO A 50 0.92 -0.33 -14.85
N SER A 51 1.10 -0.78 -13.61
CA SER A 51 0.68 -2.11 -13.16
C SER A 51 -0.25 -2.02 -11.96
N ASP A 52 -0.90 -3.14 -11.66
CA ASP A 52 -1.83 -3.22 -10.54
C ASP A 52 -1.10 -3.12 -9.20
N ALA A 53 -1.75 -2.46 -8.25
CA ALA A 53 -1.26 -2.33 -6.89
C ALA A 53 -2.34 -2.72 -5.88
N TYR A 54 -1.96 -3.37 -4.78
CA TYR A 54 -2.83 -3.52 -3.63
C TYR A 54 -2.84 -2.22 -2.82
N MET A 55 -4.03 -1.80 -2.40
CA MET A 55 -4.20 -0.75 -1.41
C MET A 55 -4.28 -1.36 -0.02
N TYR A 56 -3.40 -0.93 0.87
CA TYR A 56 -3.42 -1.26 2.28
C TYR A 56 -3.79 -0.02 3.09
N ALA A 57 -4.51 -0.23 4.18
CA ALA A 57 -4.83 0.84 5.11
C ALA A 57 -4.78 0.37 6.56
N LYS A 58 -4.51 1.32 7.45
CA LYS A 58 -4.69 1.19 8.88
C LYS A 58 -5.39 2.45 9.37
N TRP A 59 -6.37 2.26 10.21
CA TRP A 59 -7.18 3.32 10.81
C TRP A 59 -7.19 3.15 12.33
N ARG A 60 -7.63 4.18 13.04
CA ARG A 60 -7.86 4.16 14.47
C ARG A 60 -9.35 4.18 14.78
#